data_AF-A0A0D2SR96-F1
#
_entry.id   AF-A0A0D2SR96-F1
#
_cell.length_a   1.000
_cell.length_b   1.000
_cell.length_c   1.000
_cell.angle_alpha   90.00
_cell.angle_beta   90.00
_cell.angle_gamma   90.00
#
_symmetry.space_group_name_H-M   'P 1'
#
loop_
_entity.id
_entity.type
_entity.pdbx_description
1 polymer ?
#
loop_
_entity_poly.entity_id
_entity_poly.type
_entity_poly.pdbx_seq_one_letter_code
_entity_poly.pdbx_strand_id
1 'polypeptide(L)'
;MDTTKICKVEVVSKFHDESWDDESKRLVQAFPKEKSFWSPSIVLRAVISSQKHFQACDSDIIVSTFPKCGTTWLKALTFSSLYRNQFAWDENSLLTFSPHQLVRFLEYDLYLNNPFPDLQNVCVYQPRLLSTHLPYASLPTSIKDSNCKIVFICRNPLDMFISLLLRS
;
A
#
# COMPACT_ATOMS: atom_id res chain seq x y z
N MET A 1 -17.89 17.04 10.15
CA MET A 1 -16.42 17.22 10.21
C MET A 1 -15.95 17.53 8.80
N ASP A 2 -15.18 18.61 8.66
CA ASP A 2 -14.94 19.29 7.38
C ASP A 2 -14.02 18.47 6.44
N THR A 3 -14.63 17.81 5.45
CA THR A 3 -13.98 16.92 4.45
C THR A 3 -13.04 17.67 3.50
N THR A 4 -13.07 19.00 3.54
CA THR A 4 -12.39 19.89 2.59
C THR A 4 -10.87 19.98 2.82
N LYS A 5 -10.34 19.46 3.95
CA LYS A 5 -8.89 19.45 4.25
C LYS A 5 -8.16 18.18 3.75
N ILE A 6 -8.88 17.21 3.20
CA ILE A 6 -8.31 15.92 2.75
C ILE A 6 -7.49 16.08 1.45
N CYS A 7 -7.69 17.17 0.69
CA CYS A 7 -7.33 17.23 -0.74
C CYS A 7 -6.22 18.22 -1.14
N LYS A 8 -5.28 18.60 -0.25
CA LYS A 8 -4.11 19.39 -0.67
C LYS A 8 -2.78 18.72 -0.36
N VAL A 9 -2.60 17.51 -0.92
CA VAL A 9 -1.28 17.06 -1.35
C VAL A 9 -1.36 17.02 -2.86
N GLU A 10 -0.79 18.04 -3.51
CA GLU A 10 -0.65 18.06 -4.96
C GLU A 10 0.09 16.79 -5.38
N VAL A 11 -0.62 15.90 -6.08
CA VAL A 11 -0.01 14.86 -6.89
C VAL A 11 0.66 15.58 -8.05
N VAL A 12 1.85 16.12 -7.80
CA VAL A 12 2.73 16.59 -8.86
C VAL A 12 3.26 15.34 -9.55
N SER A 13 2.57 14.95 -10.62
CA SER A 13 3.06 13.99 -11.60
C SER A 13 4.27 14.61 -12.32
N LYS A 14 5.45 14.50 -11.72
CA LYS A 14 6.70 14.61 -12.46
C LYS A 14 7.28 13.21 -12.57
N PHE A 15 6.96 12.55 -13.68
CA PHE A 15 7.75 11.44 -14.19
C PHE A 15 9.10 12.02 -14.60
N HIS A 16 10.05 11.99 -13.68
CA HIS A 16 11.45 12.18 -14.03
C HIS A 16 12.00 10.80 -14.41
N ASP A 17 12.35 10.64 -15.68
CA ASP A 17 13.18 9.53 -16.15
C ASP A 17 14.57 9.68 -15.52
N GLU A 18 14.72 9.18 -14.28
CA GLU A 18 16.03 9.04 -13.65
C GLU A 18 16.60 7.67 -14.04
N SER A 19 17.47 7.74 -15.04
CA SER A 19 18.56 6.80 -15.29
C SER A 19 19.13 6.26 -13.98
N TRP A 20 19.39 4.95 -13.93
CA TRP A 20 19.87 4.20 -12.77
C TRP A 20 20.94 4.92 -11.92
N ASP A 21 20.51 5.57 -10.83
CA ASP A 21 21.44 6.12 -9.84
C ASP A 21 22.26 5.01 -9.19
N ASP A 22 23.53 5.31 -8.88
CA ASP A 22 24.44 4.36 -8.20
C ASP A 22 23.93 3.91 -6.83
N GLU A 23 23.11 4.73 -6.19
CA GLU A 23 22.41 4.36 -4.96
C GLU A 23 21.37 3.25 -5.21
N SER A 24 20.61 3.29 -6.30
CA SER A 24 19.66 2.24 -6.66
C SER A 24 20.38 0.91 -6.91
N LYS A 25 21.58 0.93 -7.53
CA LYS A 25 22.43 -0.26 -7.70
C LYS A 25 22.93 -0.82 -6.37
N ARG A 26 23.36 0.06 -5.45
CA ARG A 26 23.79 -0.33 -4.09
C ARG A 26 22.63 -0.96 -3.31
N LEU A 27 21.43 -0.43 -3.43
CA LEU A 27 20.24 -0.96 -2.73
C LEU A 27 19.83 -2.33 -3.25
N VAL A 28 19.92 -2.59 -4.56
CA VAL A 28 19.73 -3.94 -5.13
C VAL A 28 20.74 -4.92 -4.57
N GLN A 29 22.02 -4.52 -4.49
CA GLN A 29 23.09 -5.37 -3.94
C GLN A 29 22.95 -5.61 -2.43
N ALA A 30 22.44 -4.62 -1.68
CA ALA A 30 22.22 -4.71 -0.24
C ALA A 30 20.91 -5.43 0.13
N PHE A 31 20.00 -5.66 -0.83
CA PHE A 31 18.74 -6.32 -0.54
C PHE A 31 18.98 -7.81 -0.24
N PRO A 32 18.51 -8.34 0.91
CA PRO A 32 18.78 -9.72 1.29
C PRO A 32 18.26 -10.71 0.24
N LYS A 33 19.12 -11.61 -0.23
CA LYS A 33 18.75 -12.64 -1.23
C LYS A 33 17.64 -13.58 -0.74
N GLU A 34 17.48 -13.75 0.57
CA GLU A 34 16.40 -14.54 1.18
C GLU A 34 15.01 -13.88 1.04
N LYS A 35 14.98 -12.57 0.75
CA LYS A 35 13.76 -11.80 0.48
C LYS A 35 13.55 -11.56 -1.02
N SER A 36 14.21 -12.33 -1.89
CA SER A 36 14.20 -12.10 -3.34
C SER A 36 12.80 -12.25 -3.93
N PHE A 37 12.24 -11.12 -4.37
CA PHE A 37 11.09 -11.07 -5.25
C PHE A 37 11.35 -10.01 -6.33
N TRP A 38 10.72 -10.18 -7.49
CA TRP A 38 10.85 -9.22 -8.57
C TRP A 38 10.03 -7.96 -8.24
N SER A 39 10.72 -6.85 -8.02
CA SER A 39 10.13 -5.53 -7.82
C SER A 39 10.67 -4.57 -8.87
N PRO A 40 9.85 -3.65 -9.40
CA PRO A 40 10.37 -2.51 -10.14
C PRO A 40 11.36 -1.72 -9.28
N SER A 41 12.48 -1.29 -9.88
CA SER A 41 13.57 -0.60 -9.18
C SER A 41 13.11 0.66 -8.45
N ILE A 42 12.13 1.37 -9.02
CA ILE A 42 11.53 2.59 -8.44
C ILE A 42 10.91 2.33 -7.06
N VAL A 43 10.35 1.13 -6.84
CA VAL A 43 9.67 0.78 -5.60
C VAL A 43 10.65 0.24 -4.56
N LEU A 44 11.84 -0.23 -4.98
CA LEU A 44 12.79 -0.88 -4.07
C LEU A 44 13.22 0.02 -2.91
N ARG A 45 13.47 1.31 -3.18
CA ARG A 45 13.75 2.32 -2.15
C ARG A 45 12.61 2.43 -1.14
N ALA A 46 11.38 2.48 -1.63
CA ALA A 46 10.18 2.53 -0.81
C ALA A 46 10.02 1.27 0.06
N VAL A 47 10.29 0.08 -0.51
CA VAL A 47 10.26 -1.19 0.24
C VAL A 47 11.28 -1.17 1.37
N ILE A 48 12.54 -0.80 1.08
CA ILE A 48 13.60 -0.74 2.10
C ILE A 48 13.24 0.29 3.18
N SER A 49 12.71 1.46 2.79
CA SER A 49 12.31 2.48 3.76
C SER A 49 11.15 2.01 4.63
N SER A 50 10.14 1.38 4.03
CA SER A 50 9.00 0.82 4.77
C SER A 50 9.46 -0.25 5.76
N GLN A 51 10.40 -1.13 5.39
CA GLN A 51 10.93 -2.15 6.28
C GLN A 51 11.65 -1.57 7.50
N LYS A 52 12.32 -0.43 7.35
CA LYS A 52 13.09 0.21 8.43
C LYS A 52 12.25 1.12 9.32
N HIS A 53 11.30 1.85 8.73
CA HIS A 53 10.64 2.97 9.40
C HIS A 53 9.16 2.73 9.70
N PHE A 54 8.52 1.71 9.09
CA PHE A 54 7.12 1.43 9.34
C PHE A 54 6.90 0.87 10.75
N GLN A 55 5.99 1.47 11.50
CA GLN A 55 5.58 1.03 12.83
C GLN A 55 4.11 0.60 12.80
N ALA A 56 3.90 -0.70 12.93
CA ALA A 56 2.57 -1.31 13.02
C ALA A 56 1.94 -1.03 14.39
N CYS A 57 0.61 -0.92 14.39
CA CYS A 57 -0.21 -0.92 15.60
C CYS A 57 -1.03 -2.22 15.63
N ASP A 58 -1.34 -2.72 16.82
CA ASP A 58 -2.13 -3.95 16.98
C ASP A 58 -3.54 -3.85 16.38
N SER A 59 -4.08 -2.64 16.26
CA SER A 59 -5.35 -2.38 15.60
C SER A 59 -5.28 -2.40 14.07
N ASP A 60 -4.08 -2.38 13.48
CA ASP A 60 -3.93 -2.23 12.03
C ASP A 60 -4.43 -3.43 11.25
N ILE A 61 -4.92 -3.14 10.05
CA ILE A 61 -5.37 -4.14 9.11
C ILE A 61 -4.64 -3.93 7.78
N ILE A 62 -3.92 -4.95 7.36
CA ILE A 62 -3.08 -4.94 6.16
C ILE A 62 -3.68 -5.86 5.11
N VAL A 63 -4.09 -5.27 4.00
CA VAL A 63 -4.63 -5.96 2.84
C VAL A 63 -3.49 -6.30 1.89
N SER A 64 -3.00 -7.53 1.99
CA SER A 64 -1.94 -8.05 1.14
C SER A 64 -2.53 -8.75 -0.09
N THR A 65 -2.08 -8.37 -1.28
CA THR A 65 -2.62 -8.90 -2.53
C THR A 65 -1.49 -9.03 -3.54
N PHE A 66 -1.61 -9.93 -4.52
CA PHE A 66 -0.79 -9.79 -5.72
C PHE A 66 -1.36 -8.70 -6.65
N PRO A 67 -0.50 -8.03 -7.45
CA PRO A 67 -0.98 -7.09 -8.45
C PRO A 67 -2.06 -7.71 -9.34
N LYS A 68 -3.09 -6.92 -9.68
CA LYS A 68 -4.20 -7.30 -10.58
C LYS A 68 -5.09 -8.46 -10.11
N CYS A 69 -5.08 -8.79 -8.81
CA CYS A 69 -5.95 -9.83 -8.22
C CYS A 69 -7.31 -9.31 -7.71
N GLY A 70 -7.83 -8.19 -8.22
CA GLY A 70 -9.07 -7.59 -7.71
C GLY A 70 -8.88 -6.68 -6.49
N THR A 71 -7.76 -5.94 -6.44
CA THR A 71 -7.44 -5.03 -5.34
C THR A 71 -8.49 -3.96 -5.10
N THR A 72 -9.10 -3.41 -6.15
CA THR A 72 -10.13 -2.38 -6.03
C THR A 72 -11.35 -2.89 -5.25
N TRP A 73 -11.83 -4.09 -5.61
CA TRP A 73 -12.99 -4.69 -4.96
C TRP A 73 -12.68 -5.05 -3.51
N LEU A 74 -11.51 -5.66 -3.25
CA LEU A 74 -11.11 -6.01 -1.89
C LEU A 74 -10.95 -4.78 -1.00
N LYS A 75 -10.31 -3.71 -1.49
CA LYS A 75 -10.16 -2.45 -0.76
C LYS A 75 -11.51 -1.83 -0.42
N ALA A 76 -12.45 -1.81 -1.38
CA ALA A 76 -13.79 -1.30 -1.14
C ALA A 76 -14.55 -2.12 -0.09
N LEU A 77 -14.44 -3.46 -0.16
CA LEU A 77 -15.09 -4.37 0.76
C LEU A 77 -14.52 -4.26 2.18
N THR A 78 -13.21 -4.27 2.34
CA THR A 78 -12.58 -4.13 3.66
C THR A 78 -12.87 -2.77 4.27
N PHE A 79 -12.81 -1.68 3.47
CA PHE A 79 -13.19 -0.35 3.92
C PHE A 79 -14.64 -0.30 4.40
N SER A 80 -15.58 -0.77 3.56
CA SER A 80 -17.01 -0.81 3.92
C SER A 80 -17.23 -1.63 5.19
N SER A 81 -16.61 -2.80 5.31
CA SER A 81 -16.80 -3.68 6.45
C SER A 81 -16.29 -3.08 7.76
N LEU A 82 -15.14 -2.39 7.72
CA LEU A 82 -14.51 -1.84 8.92
C LEU A 82 -15.17 -0.56 9.40
N TYR A 83 -15.58 0.30 8.47
CA TYR A 83 -16.13 1.60 8.79
C TYR A 83 -17.67 1.65 8.65
N ARG A 84 -18.34 0.50 8.51
CA ARG A 84 -19.81 0.42 8.34
C ARG A 84 -20.63 1.15 9.42
N ASN A 85 -20.09 1.26 10.63
CA ASN A 85 -20.75 1.93 11.75
C ASN A 85 -20.37 3.41 11.87
N GLN A 86 -19.38 3.87 11.10
CA GLN A 86 -18.85 5.25 11.15
C GLN A 86 -19.47 6.15 10.08
N PHE A 87 -20.05 5.56 9.02
CA PHE A 87 -20.68 6.29 7.93
C PHE A 87 -22.16 5.90 7.81
N ALA A 88 -23.03 6.88 7.61
CA ALA A 88 -24.39 6.62 7.13
C ALA A 88 -24.34 6.08 5.69
N TRP A 89 -25.37 5.35 5.27
CA TRP A 89 -25.39 4.67 3.96
C TRP A 89 -25.24 5.63 2.77
N ASP A 90 -25.76 6.84 2.91
CA ASP A 90 -25.76 7.94 1.96
C ASP A 90 -24.50 8.83 2.02
N GLU A 91 -23.72 8.74 3.10
CA GLU A 91 -22.48 9.53 3.32
C GLU A 91 -21.21 8.67 3.23
N ASN A 92 -21.29 7.49 2.60
CA ASN A 92 -20.14 6.60 2.50
C ASN A 92 -19.05 7.22 1.61
N SER A 93 -17.83 7.31 2.15
CA SER A 93 -16.66 7.84 1.44
C SER A 93 -16.35 7.12 0.12
N LEU A 94 -16.81 5.89 -0.07
CA LEU A 94 -16.69 5.15 -1.34
C LEU A 94 -17.55 5.70 -2.50
N LEU A 95 -18.56 6.52 -2.20
CA LEU A 95 -19.36 7.21 -3.23
C LEU A 95 -18.61 8.42 -3.81
N THR A 96 -17.69 9.00 -3.03
CA THR A 96 -16.94 10.21 -3.41
C THR A 96 -15.51 9.89 -3.85
N PHE A 97 -14.87 8.89 -3.26
CA PHE A 97 -13.45 8.57 -3.47
C PHE A 97 -13.23 7.17 -4.00
N SER A 98 -12.16 7.02 -4.79
CA SER A 98 -11.73 5.70 -5.24
C SER A 98 -11.24 4.85 -4.07
N PRO A 99 -11.51 3.53 -4.04
CA PRO A 99 -11.00 2.62 -3.01
C PRO A 99 -9.47 2.67 -2.85
N HIS A 100 -8.73 3.02 -3.90
CA HIS A 100 -7.27 3.17 -3.85
C HIS A 100 -6.83 4.44 -3.10
N GLN A 101 -7.65 5.49 -3.09
CA GLN A 101 -7.40 6.71 -2.31
C GLN A 101 -7.69 6.48 -0.82
N LEU A 102 -8.72 5.67 -0.52
CA LEU A 102 -9.11 5.34 0.85
C LEU A 102 -8.18 4.32 1.50
N VAL A 103 -7.79 3.29 0.74
CA VAL A 103 -6.85 2.24 1.20
C VAL A 103 -5.57 2.35 0.41
N ARG A 104 -4.60 3.06 0.97
CA ARG A 104 -3.32 3.34 0.32
C ARG A 104 -2.36 2.17 0.37
N PHE A 105 -1.53 2.07 -0.66
CA PHE A 105 -0.42 1.14 -0.74
C PHE A 105 0.77 1.63 0.06
N LEU A 106 1.34 0.74 0.88
CA LEU A 106 2.53 1.02 1.66
C LEU A 106 3.69 1.46 0.77
N GLU A 107 4.00 0.67 -0.26
CA GLU A 107 5.17 0.87 -1.10
C GLU A 107 4.99 1.93 -2.20
N TYR A 108 3.76 2.22 -2.65
CA TYR A 108 3.50 3.17 -3.74
C TYR A 108 2.98 4.53 -3.25
N ASP A 109 2.06 4.54 -2.31
CA ASP A 109 1.38 5.79 -1.91
C ASP A 109 2.04 6.44 -0.70
N LEU A 110 2.65 5.66 0.19
CA LEU A 110 3.23 6.16 1.44
C LEU A 110 4.74 6.39 1.34
N TYR A 111 5.49 5.37 0.91
CA TYR A 111 6.95 5.37 0.98
C TYR A 111 7.67 5.72 -0.33
N LEU A 112 6.94 5.90 -1.44
CA LEU A 112 7.55 6.17 -2.74
C LEU A 112 8.23 7.55 -2.81
N ASN A 113 7.52 8.59 -2.36
CA ASN A 113 7.99 9.98 -2.44
C ASN A 113 8.51 10.51 -1.09
N ASN A 114 8.21 9.82 0.01
CA ASN A 114 8.62 10.24 1.35
C ASN A 114 9.15 9.02 2.13
N PRO A 115 10.43 8.99 2.50
CA PRO A 115 10.99 7.88 3.27
C PRO A 115 10.43 7.78 4.70
N PHE A 116 9.89 8.88 5.24
CA PHE A 116 9.34 8.95 6.61
C PHE A 116 7.94 9.60 6.60
N PRO A 117 6.91 8.88 6.13
CA PRO A 117 5.55 9.40 6.10
C PRO A 117 4.97 9.46 7.53
N ASP A 118 4.31 10.56 7.86
CA ASP A 118 3.55 10.67 9.10
C ASP A 118 2.23 9.90 8.98
N LEU A 119 2.26 8.64 9.45
CA LEU A 119 1.13 7.72 9.35
C LEU A 119 -0.12 8.20 10.09
N GLN A 120 0.00 9.09 11.09
CA GLN A 120 -1.16 9.58 11.86
C GLN A 120 -1.97 10.61 11.07
N ASN A 121 -1.29 11.57 10.44
CA ASN A 121 -1.92 12.57 9.59
C ASN A 121 -2.45 11.97 8.28
N VAL A 122 -1.73 10.95 7.79
CA VAL A 122 -2.07 10.20 6.60
C VAL A 122 -3.31 9.34 6.86
N CYS A 123 -3.30 8.44 7.85
CA CYS A 123 -4.42 7.53 8.11
C CYS A 123 -5.46 8.16 9.04
N VAL A 124 -6.41 8.89 8.45
CA VAL A 124 -7.47 9.60 9.17
C VAL A 124 -8.40 8.66 9.94
N TYR A 125 -8.66 7.47 9.41
CA TYR A 125 -9.60 6.51 9.99
C TYR A 125 -8.89 5.46 10.85
N GLN A 126 -9.55 5.07 11.95
CA GLN A 126 -9.11 4.01 12.85
C GLN A 126 -10.16 2.89 12.90
N PRO A 127 -9.74 1.61 12.91
CA PRO A 127 -8.37 1.09 12.79
C PRO A 127 -7.70 1.39 11.44
N ARG A 128 -6.38 1.61 11.39
CA ARG A 128 -5.69 1.93 10.11
C ARG A 128 -5.83 0.77 9.12
N LEU A 129 -6.29 1.10 7.92
CA LEU A 129 -6.45 0.17 6.81
C LEU A 129 -5.43 0.48 5.70
N LEU A 130 -4.45 -0.41 5.52
CA LEU A 130 -3.38 -0.27 4.54
C LEU A 130 -3.39 -1.44 3.57
N SER A 131 -2.76 -1.28 2.41
CA SER A 131 -2.58 -2.36 1.44
C SER A 131 -1.14 -2.49 1.00
N THR A 132 -0.75 -3.68 0.56
CA THR A 132 0.60 -3.93 0.05
C THR A 132 0.62 -5.07 -0.97
N HIS A 133 1.53 -4.96 -1.92
CA HIS A 133 1.91 -6.02 -2.85
C HIS A 133 3.15 -6.79 -2.41
N LEU A 134 3.72 -6.46 -1.26
CA LEU A 134 4.93 -7.10 -0.77
C LEU A 134 4.65 -8.54 -0.33
N PRO A 135 5.55 -9.48 -0.67
CA PRO A 135 5.48 -10.82 -0.12
C PRO A 135 5.70 -10.78 1.39
N TYR A 136 5.13 -11.74 2.11
CA TYR A 136 5.21 -11.82 3.56
C TYR A 136 6.65 -11.72 4.10
N ALA A 137 7.62 -12.36 3.44
CA ALA A 137 9.03 -12.30 3.81
C ALA A 137 9.59 -10.86 3.81
N SER A 138 9.10 -10.01 2.92
CA SER A 138 9.53 -8.62 2.72
C SER A 138 8.69 -7.60 3.49
N LEU A 139 7.70 -8.02 4.28
CA LEU A 139 6.97 -7.11 5.16
C LEU A 139 7.89 -6.58 6.28
N PRO A 140 7.66 -5.33 6.74
CA PRO A 140 8.25 -4.79 7.96
C PRO A 140 8.18 -5.75 9.14
N THR A 141 9.23 -5.83 9.96
CA THR A 141 9.25 -6.72 11.14
C THR A 141 8.20 -6.30 12.17
N SER A 142 7.94 -5.00 12.31
CA SER A 142 6.88 -4.47 13.18
C SER A 142 5.50 -5.07 12.89
N ILE A 143 5.19 -5.37 11.62
CA ILE A 143 3.94 -6.04 11.22
C ILE A 143 3.93 -7.50 11.68
N LYS A 144 5.08 -8.18 11.58
CA LYS A 144 5.20 -9.60 11.94
C LYS A 144 5.18 -9.82 13.46
N ASP A 145 5.70 -8.84 14.20
CA ASP A 145 5.86 -8.92 15.66
C ASP A 145 4.64 -8.36 16.41
N SER A 146 3.75 -7.63 15.73
CA SER A 146 2.51 -7.06 16.31
C SER A 146 1.30 -7.97 16.11
N ASN A 147 0.21 -7.67 16.84
CA ASN A 147 -1.08 -8.37 16.68
C ASN A 147 -1.93 -7.81 15.53
N CYS A 148 -1.30 -7.11 14.58
CA CYS A 148 -2.01 -6.57 13.42
C CYS A 148 -2.59 -7.70 12.55
N LYS A 149 -3.71 -7.41 11.87
CA LYS A 149 -4.41 -8.42 11.06
C LYS A 149 -4.00 -8.29 9.62
N ILE A 150 -3.56 -9.41 9.01
CA ILE A 150 -3.23 -9.46 7.59
C ILE A 150 -4.35 -10.20 6.85
N VAL A 151 -5.00 -9.51 5.92
CA VAL A 151 -5.98 -10.09 4.99
C VAL A 151 -5.26 -10.32 3.67
N PHE A 152 -5.02 -11.59 3.33
CA PHE A 152 -4.38 -11.96 2.08
C PHE A 152 -5.41 -12.50 1.08
N ILE A 153 -5.39 -12.02 -0.17
CA ILE A 153 -6.15 -12.60 -1.27
C ILE A 153 -5.21 -13.07 -2.37
N CYS A 154 -5.49 -14.27 -2.88
CA CYS A 154 -4.88 -14.78 -4.10
C CYS A 154 -5.96 -15.11 -5.12
N ARG A 155 -5.59 -15.00 -6.39
CA ARG A 155 -6.40 -15.48 -7.52
C ARG A 155 -5.63 -16.62 -8.19
N ASN A 156 -6.31 -17.41 -9.02
CA ASN A 156 -5.64 -18.39 -9.88
C ASN A 156 -4.50 -17.71 -10.65
N PRO A 157 -3.25 -18.23 -10.59
CA PRO A 157 -2.10 -17.60 -11.25
C PRO A 157 -2.28 -17.42 -12.77
N LEU A 158 -3.04 -18.29 -13.44
CA LEU A 158 -3.35 -18.14 -14.87
C LEU A 158 -4.20 -16.91 -15.14
N ASP A 159 -5.24 -16.70 -14.33
CA ASP A 159 -6.08 -15.50 -14.42
C ASP A 159 -5.29 -14.23 -14.09
N MET A 160 -4.37 -14.31 -13.11
CA MET A 160 -3.51 -13.19 -12.74
C MET A 160 -2.62 -12.77 -13.91
N PHE A 161 -2.03 -13.74 -14.59
CA PHE A 161 -1.18 -13.51 -15.74
C PHE A 161 -1.95 -12.86 -16.89
N ILE A 162 -3.14 -13.40 -17.23
CA ILE A 162 -4.01 -12.81 -18.24
C ILE A 162 -4.43 -11.39 -17.85
N SER A 163 -4.78 -11.17 -16.59
CA SER A 163 -5.18 -9.84 -16.08
C SER A 163 -4.03 -8.82 -16.12
N LEU A 164 -2.79 -9.29 -16.00
CA LEU A 164 -1.60 -8.45 -16.13
C LEU A 164 -1.32 -8.10 -17.60
N LEU A 165 -1.48 -9.06 -18.51
CA LEU A 165 -1.24 -8.88 -19.95
C LEU A 165 -2.31 -8.04 -20.64
N LEU A 166 -3.60 -8.19 -20.30
CA LEU A 166 -4.71 -7.48 -20.96
C LEU A 166 -4.74 -5.96 -20.73
N ARG A 167 -3.75 -5.39 -20.03
CA ARG A 167 -3.66 -3.95 -19.74
C ARG A 167 -2.33 -3.34 -20.21
N SER A 168 -1.74 -3.87 -21.29
CA SER A 168 -0.62 -3.22 -22.02
C SER A 168 -1.14 -2.27 -23.09
#